data_AF-R8XUK6-F1
#
_entry.id   AF-R8XUK6-F1
#
_cell.length_a   1.000
_cell.length_b   1.000
_cell.length_c   1.000
_cell.angle_alpha   90.00
_cell.angle_beta   90.00
_cell.angle_gamma   90.00
#
_symmetry.space_group_name_H-M   'P 1'
#
loop_
_entity.id
_entity.type
_entity.pdbx_description
1 polymer ?
#
loop_
_entity_poly.entity_id
_entity_poly.type
_entity_poly.pdbx_seq_one_letter_code
_entity_poly.pdbx_strand_id
1 'polypeptide(L)'
;MTMTLPDFKLDLLIEAEELVPFLGNEYIRIVDLSRASVYEQLHIPHAIHLQPKWLVTQHEEATGILPDEAGLQALIEKLNISPNHHVVVYDDEGGAWAGRLIWNLHCLGFTRTSLINGGIHAWLGAGLPTTAEVEKVSPVADLIQIDLSHAAQFRVNYEELRKQVEQENVQLWDCRTSDEYSGIRLAARRGGHIPNALHFEWSTALNRQNHLKLHPLERTRQRLEQLGFDLQQPVVVYCQSHHRSGLAYILARLLGWEAKAYDGAWSEWGNRLDSPIITGESPS
;
A
#
# COMPACT_ATOMS: atom_id res chain seq x y z
N MET A 1 12.15 27.10 -22.13
CA MET A 1 11.11 26.24 -22.73
C MET A 1 10.47 25.49 -21.58
N THR A 2 9.22 25.78 -21.25
CA THR A 2 8.44 24.96 -20.30
C THR A 2 8.26 23.58 -20.94
N MET A 3 9.05 22.60 -20.50
CA MET A 3 8.79 21.20 -20.89
C MET A 3 7.42 20.83 -20.35
N THR A 4 6.44 20.73 -21.24
CA THR A 4 5.17 20.08 -20.93
C THR A 4 5.49 18.66 -20.49
N LEU A 5 5.13 18.33 -19.26
CA LEU A 5 5.24 16.98 -18.72
C LEU A 5 4.59 15.97 -19.68
N PRO A 6 5.19 14.80 -19.91
CA PRO A 6 4.51 13.74 -20.63
C PRO A 6 3.27 13.31 -19.83
N ASP A 7 2.10 13.43 -20.44
CA ASP A 7 0.84 12.89 -19.91
C ASP A 7 0.70 11.44 -20.40
N PHE A 8 1.09 10.51 -19.54
CA PHE A 8 1.04 9.07 -19.83
C PHE A 8 -0.38 8.49 -19.80
N LYS A 9 -1.37 9.23 -19.29
CA LYS A 9 -2.76 8.76 -19.09
C LYS A 9 -2.85 7.38 -18.40
N LEU A 10 -2.00 7.14 -17.41
CA LEU A 10 -2.04 5.95 -16.58
C LEU A 10 -2.81 6.25 -15.29
N ASP A 11 -3.93 5.56 -15.08
CA ASP A 11 -4.74 5.66 -13.87
C ASP A 11 -4.05 4.99 -12.66
N LEU A 12 -4.62 5.12 -11.46
CA LEU A 12 -4.07 4.51 -10.24
C LEU A 12 -3.99 2.98 -10.32
N LEU A 13 -4.90 2.33 -11.03
CA LEU A 13 -4.87 0.91 -11.33
C LEU A 13 -4.81 0.75 -12.84
N ILE A 14 -3.81 0.02 -13.32
CA ILE A 14 -3.63 -0.27 -14.74
C ILE A 14 -3.57 -1.78 -14.97
N GLU A 15 -4.03 -2.22 -16.13
CA GLU A 15 -3.77 -3.56 -16.64
C GLU A 15 -2.33 -3.66 -17.17
N ALA A 16 -1.79 -4.88 -17.19
CA ALA A 16 -0.37 -5.12 -17.52
C ALA A 16 0.00 -4.62 -18.92
N GLU A 17 -0.92 -4.80 -19.87
CA GLU A 17 -0.78 -4.42 -21.28
C GLU A 17 -0.65 -2.90 -21.47
N GLU A 18 -1.23 -2.09 -20.56
CA GLU A 18 -1.21 -0.63 -20.64
C GLU A 18 0.19 -0.04 -20.42
N LEU A 19 1.07 -0.77 -19.72
CA LEU A 19 2.45 -0.34 -19.49
C LEU A 19 3.37 -0.62 -20.70
N VAL A 20 3.02 -1.59 -21.54
CA VAL A 20 3.88 -2.08 -22.64
C VAL A 20 4.36 -0.96 -23.58
N PRO A 21 3.51 -0.01 -24.02
CA PRO A 21 3.93 1.08 -24.90
C PRO A 21 4.96 2.04 -24.28
N PHE A 22 5.15 1.98 -22.96
CA PHE A 22 6.03 2.88 -22.22
C PHE A 22 7.28 2.21 -21.65
N LEU A 23 7.50 0.92 -21.94
CA LEU A 23 8.73 0.23 -21.54
C LEU A 23 9.96 0.96 -22.12
N GLY A 24 10.92 1.28 -21.23
CA GLY A 24 12.13 2.02 -21.58
C GLY A 24 11.95 3.53 -21.66
N ASN A 25 10.77 4.08 -21.40
CA ASN A 25 10.58 5.53 -21.29
C ASN A 25 11.31 6.10 -20.06
N GLU A 26 12.13 7.12 -20.24
CA GLU A 26 12.95 7.69 -19.17
C GLU A 26 12.17 8.31 -18.00
N TYR A 27 10.90 8.68 -18.21
CA TYR A 27 10.02 9.24 -17.17
C TYR A 27 9.07 8.20 -16.56
N ILE A 28 9.12 6.93 -16.98
CA ILE A 28 8.42 5.84 -16.29
C ILE A 28 9.40 5.12 -15.37
N ARG A 29 9.11 5.14 -14.06
CA ARG A 29 9.86 4.36 -13.08
C ARG A 29 9.06 3.11 -12.70
N ILE A 30 9.50 1.96 -13.17
CA ILE A 30 8.90 0.66 -12.83
C ILE A 30 9.57 0.14 -11.56
N VAL A 31 8.79 -0.20 -10.54
CA VAL A 31 9.29 -0.69 -9.24
C VAL A 31 8.72 -2.05 -8.94
N ASP A 32 9.63 -3.02 -8.74
CA ASP A 32 9.35 -4.38 -8.32
C ASP A 32 9.51 -4.52 -6.79
N LEU A 33 8.45 -4.96 -6.11
CA LEU A 33 8.48 -5.34 -4.70
C LEU A 33 8.16 -6.82 -4.48
N SER A 34 8.44 -7.66 -5.48
CA SER A 34 8.35 -9.10 -5.36
C SER A 34 9.38 -9.63 -4.34
N ARG A 35 9.36 -10.93 -4.07
CA ARG A 35 10.51 -11.56 -3.38
C ARG A 35 11.75 -11.46 -4.26
N ALA A 36 12.92 -11.23 -3.65
CA ALA A 36 14.20 -11.17 -4.39
C ALA A 36 14.45 -12.39 -5.28
N SER A 37 14.05 -13.59 -4.82
CA SER A 37 14.15 -14.82 -5.60
C SER A 37 13.29 -14.84 -6.86
N VAL A 38 12.18 -14.09 -6.88
CA VAL A 38 11.33 -13.92 -8.08
C VAL A 38 12.01 -12.94 -9.02
N TYR A 39 12.36 -11.74 -8.55
CA TYR A 39 13.06 -10.73 -9.35
C TYR A 39 14.32 -11.27 -10.04
N GLU A 40 15.17 -12.01 -9.33
CA GLU A 40 16.40 -12.60 -9.88
C GLU A 40 16.13 -13.63 -10.99
N GLN A 41 14.97 -14.31 -10.96
CA GLN A 41 14.58 -15.25 -12.01
C GLN A 41 13.96 -14.54 -13.20
N LEU A 42 13.06 -13.59 -12.93
CA LEU A 42 12.39 -12.78 -13.93
C LEU A 42 11.74 -11.55 -13.28
N HIS A 43 11.63 -10.49 -14.06
CA HIS A 43 10.90 -9.28 -13.73
C HIS A 43 10.48 -8.53 -15.00
N ILE A 44 9.62 -7.53 -14.84
CA ILE A 44 9.25 -6.60 -15.91
C ILE A 44 10.50 -5.84 -16.37
N PRO A 45 10.78 -5.74 -17.69
CA PRO A 45 11.91 -4.97 -18.21
C PRO A 45 11.94 -3.55 -17.65
N HIS A 46 13.13 -3.06 -17.31
CA HIS A 46 13.37 -1.76 -16.69
C HIS A 46 12.90 -1.60 -15.25
N ALA A 47 12.44 -2.67 -14.59
CA ALA A 47 12.06 -2.61 -13.19
C ALA A 47 13.29 -2.52 -12.26
N ILE A 48 13.22 -1.59 -11.30
CA ILE A 48 14.12 -1.58 -10.15
C ILE A 48 13.54 -2.42 -9.03
N HIS A 49 14.36 -3.31 -8.46
CA HIS A 49 13.95 -4.07 -7.29
C HIS A 49 14.09 -3.26 -6.00
N LEU A 50 13.01 -3.21 -5.22
CA LEU A 50 12.94 -2.54 -3.93
C LEU A 50 12.49 -3.52 -2.85
N GLN A 51 13.35 -3.73 -1.85
CA GLN A 51 13.01 -4.60 -0.71
C GLN A 51 12.03 -3.90 0.23
N PRO A 52 11.06 -4.62 0.83
CA PRO A 52 10.09 -4.04 1.77
C PRO A 52 10.68 -3.24 2.94
N LYS A 53 11.90 -3.58 3.38
CA LYS A 53 12.60 -2.87 4.46
C LYS A 53 12.82 -1.37 4.21
N TRP A 54 12.83 -0.94 2.94
CA TRP A 54 12.95 0.47 2.58
C TRP A 54 11.67 1.26 2.84
N LEU A 55 10.55 0.57 3.05
CA LEU A 55 9.23 1.19 3.20
C LEU A 55 8.81 1.41 4.64
N VAL A 56 9.52 0.81 5.60
CA VAL A 56 9.11 0.75 7.01
C VAL A 56 10.28 1.05 7.94
N THR A 57 9.98 1.70 9.06
CA THR A 57 10.86 1.75 10.23
C THR A 57 10.29 0.86 11.32
N GLN A 58 11.18 0.15 12.01
CA GLN A 58 10.83 -0.73 13.12
C GLN A 58 11.31 -0.12 14.44
N HIS A 59 10.42 -0.13 15.42
CA HIS A 59 10.65 0.21 16.82
C HIS A 59 10.21 -0.97 17.70
N GLU A 60 10.46 -0.90 19.00
CA GLU A 60 10.16 -2.00 19.93
C GLU A 60 8.69 -2.43 19.88
N GLU A 61 7.78 -1.46 19.81
CA GLU A 61 6.33 -1.73 19.85
C GLU A 61 5.70 -1.80 18.45
N ALA A 62 6.32 -1.21 17.42
CA ALA A 62 5.72 -1.01 16.10
C ALA A 62 6.66 -1.41 14.96
N THR A 63 6.15 -2.13 13.96
CA THR A 63 6.99 -2.70 12.88
C THR A 63 6.70 -2.16 11.48
N GLY A 64 5.67 -1.32 11.34
CA GLY A 64 5.15 -0.83 10.05
C GLY A 64 5.29 0.66 9.81
N ILE A 65 5.98 1.39 10.71
CA ILE A 65 5.98 2.86 10.78
C ILE A 65 6.54 3.47 9.49
N LEU A 66 5.97 4.59 9.04
CA LEU A 66 6.52 5.41 7.97
C LEU A 66 7.98 5.76 8.29
N PRO A 67 8.93 5.58 7.36
CA PRO A 67 10.31 6.00 7.59
C PRO A 67 10.38 7.50 7.94
N ASP A 68 11.40 7.86 8.72
CA ASP A 68 11.71 9.26 8.99
C ASP A 68 12.22 9.97 7.72
N GLU A 69 12.50 11.27 7.82
CA GLU A 69 12.95 12.07 6.67
C GLU A 69 14.20 11.48 6.00
N ALA A 70 15.15 10.96 6.80
CA ALA A 70 16.37 10.34 6.28
C ALA A 70 16.08 9.02 5.54
N GLY A 71 15.21 8.18 6.10
CA GLY A 71 14.76 6.95 5.45
C GLY A 71 13.98 7.20 4.17
N LEU A 72 13.11 8.21 4.16
CA LEU A 72 12.38 8.63 2.97
C LEU A 72 13.30 9.24 1.91
N GLN A 73 14.28 10.05 2.30
CA GLN A 73 15.32 10.57 1.40
C GLN A 73 16.08 9.41 0.73
N ALA A 74 16.52 8.42 1.51
CA ALA A 74 17.19 7.25 0.99
C ALA A 74 16.28 6.41 0.06
N LEU A 75 14.98 6.34 0.35
CA LEU A 75 14.00 5.70 -0.54
C LEU A 75 13.89 6.45 -1.88
N ILE A 76 13.78 7.78 -1.87
CA ILE A 76 13.71 8.59 -3.11
C ILE A 76 14.99 8.46 -3.93
N GLU A 77 16.16 8.47 -3.30
CA GLU A 77 17.45 8.23 -3.96
C GLU A 77 17.52 6.84 -4.58
N LYS A 78 17.04 5.82 -3.85
CA LYS A 78 16.99 4.44 -4.33
C LYS A 78 16.03 4.27 -5.51
N LEU A 79 14.89 4.96 -5.49
CA LEU A 79 13.92 4.98 -6.58
C LEU A 79 14.41 5.82 -7.77
N ASN A 80 15.28 6.79 -7.51
CA ASN A 80 15.84 7.71 -8.49
C ASN A 80 14.73 8.39 -9.31
N ILE A 81 13.86 9.13 -8.61
CA ILE A 81 12.66 9.77 -9.15
C ILE A 81 12.67 11.29 -8.94
N SER A 82 12.16 12.00 -9.94
CA SER A 82 11.89 13.45 -9.96
C SER A 82 10.40 13.73 -10.10
N PRO A 83 9.95 14.99 -9.92
CA PRO A 83 8.55 15.38 -10.15
C PRO A 83 8.01 15.05 -11.57
N ASN A 84 8.91 14.88 -12.55
CA ASN A 84 8.53 14.59 -13.92
C ASN A 84 8.19 13.12 -14.16
N HIS A 85 8.57 12.23 -13.25
CA HIS A 85 8.33 10.79 -13.38
C HIS A 85 6.86 10.42 -13.12
N HIS A 86 6.48 9.27 -13.64
CA HIS A 86 5.32 8.49 -13.22
C HIS A 86 5.83 7.14 -12.70
N VAL A 87 5.41 6.75 -11.50
CA VAL A 87 5.91 5.54 -10.82
C VAL A 87 4.89 4.42 -10.99
N VAL A 88 5.28 3.33 -11.64
CA VAL A 88 4.45 2.14 -11.83
C VAL A 88 4.97 1.03 -10.93
N VAL A 89 4.13 0.50 -10.06
CA VAL A 89 4.52 -0.40 -8.97
C VAL A 89 3.82 -1.74 -9.11
N TYR A 90 4.53 -2.82 -8.80
CA TYR A 90 3.96 -4.15 -8.66
C TYR A 90 4.68 -4.99 -7.62
N ASP A 91 4.04 -6.08 -7.22
CA ASP A 91 4.61 -7.13 -6.39
C ASP A 91 4.18 -8.52 -6.90
N ASP A 92 4.48 -9.56 -6.13
CA ASP A 92 4.14 -10.95 -6.43
C ASP A 92 3.07 -11.55 -5.50
N GLU A 93 2.24 -10.71 -4.88
CA GLU A 93 1.25 -11.13 -3.87
C GLU A 93 -0.11 -10.45 -3.99
N GLY A 94 -0.31 -9.58 -4.99
CA GLY A 94 -1.61 -8.96 -5.29
C GLY A 94 -1.72 -7.49 -4.90
N GLY A 95 -0.61 -6.80 -4.65
CA GLY A 95 -0.55 -5.35 -4.51
C GLY A 95 -0.40 -4.82 -3.08
N ALA A 96 -0.10 -5.67 -2.09
CA ALA A 96 0.05 -5.21 -0.72
C ALA A 96 1.33 -4.38 -0.53
N TRP A 97 2.52 -4.91 -0.87
CA TRP A 97 3.75 -4.11 -0.85
C TRP A 97 3.73 -2.99 -1.87
N ALA A 98 3.18 -3.22 -3.06
CA ALA A 98 3.06 -2.17 -4.07
C ALA A 98 2.18 -1.01 -3.60
N GLY A 99 1.04 -1.31 -2.98
CA GLY A 99 0.17 -0.32 -2.34
C GLY A 99 0.84 0.41 -1.18
N ARG A 100 1.67 -0.28 -0.39
CA ARG A 100 2.47 0.32 0.70
C ARG A 100 3.49 1.33 0.16
N LEU A 101 4.13 1.07 -0.98
CA LEU A 101 5.03 2.04 -1.62
C LEU A 101 4.24 3.24 -2.16
N ILE A 102 3.11 3.02 -2.83
CA ILE A 102 2.26 4.10 -3.32
C ILE A 102 1.81 5.00 -2.15
N TRP A 103 1.43 4.42 -1.00
CA TRP A 103 1.11 5.18 0.20
C TRP A 103 2.30 6.02 0.71
N ASN A 104 3.53 5.48 0.71
CA ASN A 104 4.73 6.25 1.06
C ASN A 104 4.89 7.48 0.17
N LEU A 105 4.74 7.30 -1.15
CA LEU A 105 4.86 8.38 -2.12
C LEU A 105 3.74 9.42 -1.94
N HIS A 106 2.51 8.99 -1.66
CA HIS A 106 1.41 9.89 -1.34
C HIS A 106 1.67 10.71 -0.07
N CYS A 107 2.28 10.11 0.97
CA CYS A 107 2.68 10.87 2.17
C CYS A 107 3.68 11.99 1.87
N LEU A 108 4.43 11.89 0.76
CA LEU A 108 5.33 12.92 0.24
C LEU A 108 4.67 13.89 -0.76
N GLY A 109 3.35 13.78 -0.97
CA GLY A 109 2.62 14.55 -1.98
C GLY A 109 2.81 14.06 -3.42
N PHE A 110 3.54 12.96 -3.65
CA PHE A 110 3.77 12.41 -4.99
C PHE A 110 2.65 11.43 -5.38
N THR A 111 1.74 11.88 -6.25
CA THR A 111 0.53 11.13 -6.63
C THR A 111 0.53 10.54 -8.04
N ARG A 112 1.58 10.79 -8.84
CA ARG A 112 1.75 10.22 -10.19
C ARG A 112 2.20 8.76 -10.10
N THR A 113 1.30 7.91 -9.62
CA THR A 113 1.56 6.51 -9.31
C THR A 113 0.50 5.60 -9.92
N SER A 114 0.91 4.39 -10.32
CA SER A 114 0.02 3.33 -10.76
C SER A 114 0.41 2.00 -10.14
N LEU A 115 -0.60 1.17 -9.86
CA LEU A 115 -0.49 -0.22 -9.47
C LEU A 115 -0.82 -1.10 -10.69
N ILE A 116 0.04 -2.08 -11.00
CA ILE A 116 -0.30 -3.10 -11.99
C ILE A 116 -1.28 -4.11 -11.36
N ASN A 117 -2.48 -4.21 -11.92
CA ASN A 117 -3.51 -5.13 -11.44
C ASN A 117 -3.06 -6.59 -11.55
N GLY A 118 -2.88 -7.25 -10.40
CA GLY A 118 -2.36 -8.64 -10.32
C GLY A 118 -0.83 -8.75 -10.43
N GLY A 119 -0.12 -7.63 -10.53
CA GLY A 119 1.35 -7.56 -10.52
C GLY A 119 2.04 -8.52 -11.50
N ILE A 120 3.12 -9.17 -11.05
CA ILE A 120 3.91 -10.06 -11.92
C ILE A 120 3.12 -11.27 -12.41
N HIS A 121 2.12 -11.74 -11.63
CA HIS A 121 1.29 -12.88 -12.03
C HIS A 121 0.43 -12.56 -13.24
N ALA A 122 -0.16 -11.37 -13.27
CA ALA A 122 -0.95 -10.89 -14.40
C ALA A 122 -0.08 -10.60 -15.61
N TRP A 123 1.09 -10.02 -15.40
CA TRP A 123 2.09 -9.78 -16.46
C TRP A 123 2.49 -11.07 -17.17
N LEU A 124 2.82 -12.10 -16.39
CA LEU A 124 3.14 -13.44 -16.90
C LEU A 124 1.92 -14.11 -17.56
N GLY A 125 0.74 -13.97 -16.96
CA GLY A 125 -0.52 -14.50 -17.50
C GLY A 125 -0.87 -13.95 -18.88
N ALA A 126 -0.50 -12.68 -19.13
CA ALA A 126 -0.66 -12.02 -20.42
C ALA A 126 0.46 -12.35 -21.44
N GLY A 127 1.47 -13.14 -21.05
CA GLY A 127 2.58 -13.51 -21.94
C GLY A 127 3.49 -12.34 -22.33
N LEU A 128 3.57 -11.32 -21.47
CA LEU A 128 4.34 -10.10 -21.74
C LEU A 128 5.85 -10.29 -21.55
N PRO A 129 6.70 -9.45 -22.17
CA PRO A 129 8.16 -9.59 -22.08
C PRO A 129 8.68 -9.54 -20.65
N THR A 130 9.65 -10.40 -20.32
CA THR A 130 10.36 -10.40 -19.03
C THR A 130 11.86 -10.40 -19.25
N THR A 131 12.61 -10.04 -18.21
CA THR A 131 14.07 -10.09 -18.19
C THR A 131 14.56 -10.57 -16.83
N ALA A 132 15.79 -11.05 -16.77
CA ALA A 132 16.53 -11.29 -15.53
C ALA A 132 17.73 -10.32 -15.38
N GLU A 133 17.91 -9.40 -16.33
CA GLU A 133 18.98 -8.42 -16.32
C GLU A 133 18.71 -7.32 -15.30
N VAL A 134 19.70 -7.04 -14.44
CA VAL A 134 19.58 -5.94 -13.46
C VAL A 134 19.58 -4.60 -14.18
N GLU A 135 18.53 -3.82 -13.97
CA GLU A 135 18.37 -2.50 -14.59
C GLU A 135 19.47 -1.53 -14.15
N LYS A 136 20.08 -0.85 -15.13
CA LYS A 136 21.07 0.22 -14.88
C LYS A 136 20.41 1.57 -15.10
N VAL A 137 19.97 2.18 -14.00
CA VAL A 137 19.31 3.48 -14.04
C VAL A 137 20.35 4.61 -13.98
N SER A 138 20.31 5.53 -14.96
CA SER A 138 21.09 6.76 -14.93
C SER A 138 20.62 7.69 -13.80
N PRO A 139 21.53 8.29 -13.01
CA PRO A 139 21.15 9.23 -11.95
C PRO A 139 20.30 10.40 -12.46
N VAL A 140 19.23 10.72 -11.74
CA VAL A 140 18.35 11.85 -12.00
C VAL A 140 18.81 13.04 -11.15
N ALA A 141 19.03 14.20 -11.77
CA ALA A 141 19.58 15.36 -11.08
C ALA A 141 18.61 16.00 -10.07
N ASP A 142 17.35 16.17 -10.47
CA ASP A 142 16.32 16.88 -9.69
C ASP A 142 15.42 15.90 -8.94
N LEU A 143 15.97 15.22 -7.93
CA LEU A 143 15.19 14.28 -7.11
C LEU A 143 14.06 14.99 -6.36
N ILE A 144 12.97 14.25 -6.12
CA ILE A 144 11.87 14.71 -5.27
C ILE A 144 12.43 15.12 -3.91
N GLN A 145 12.02 16.30 -3.44
CA GLN A 145 12.36 16.77 -2.10
C GLN A 145 11.41 16.14 -1.08
N ILE A 146 11.94 15.77 0.09
CA ILE A 146 11.12 15.24 1.17
C ILE A 146 10.27 16.36 1.76
N ASP A 147 8.96 16.20 1.68
CA ASP A 147 7.98 17.08 2.32
C ASP A 147 6.90 16.24 2.99
N LEU A 148 6.87 16.27 4.33
CA LEU A 148 5.90 15.56 5.15
C LEU A 148 4.64 16.37 5.47
N SER A 149 4.50 17.59 4.92
CA SER A 149 3.29 18.41 5.09
C SER A 149 2.02 17.71 4.58
N HIS A 150 2.17 16.81 3.60
CA HIS A 150 1.11 16.00 3.04
C HIS A 150 0.79 14.74 3.85
N ALA A 151 1.69 14.28 4.74
CA ALA A 151 1.54 13.00 5.42
C ALA A 151 0.25 12.92 6.25
N ALA A 152 -0.15 14.00 6.92
CA ALA A 152 -1.37 14.05 7.73
C ALA A 152 -2.68 13.82 6.94
N GLN A 153 -2.64 13.94 5.60
CA GLN A 153 -3.76 13.63 4.71
C GLN A 153 -3.94 12.11 4.51
N PHE A 154 -2.86 11.33 4.62
CA PHE A 154 -2.85 9.90 4.31
C PHE A 154 -2.49 9.01 5.49
N ARG A 155 -2.02 9.58 6.59
CA ARG A 155 -1.54 8.87 7.78
C ARG A 155 -2.26 9.36 9.03
N VAL A 156 -2.54 8.42 9.93
CA VAL A 156 -2.90 8.69 11.32
C VAL A 156 -1.91 7.98 12.24
N ASN A 157 -1.45 8.64 13.29
CA ASN A 157 -0.54 8.05 14.27
C ASN A 157 -1.32 7.47 15.47
N TYR A 158 -0.63 6.78 16.38
CA TYR A 158 -1.24 6.16 17.55
C TYR A 158 -2.03 7.15 18.43
N GLU A 159 -1.41 8.27 18.80
CA GLU A 159 -1.97 9.22 19.77
C GLU A 159 -3.26 9.86 19.24
N GLU A 160 -3.28 10.19 17.96
CA GLU A 160 -4.45 10.73 17.28
C GLU A 160 -5.54 9.66 17.14
N LEU A 161 -5.19 8.47 16.64
CA LEU A 161 -6.17 7.40 16.44
C LEU A 161 -6.80 6.96 17.78
N ARG A 162 -5.99 6.84 18.84
CA ARG A 162 -6.47 6.47 20.16
C ARG A 162 -7.53 7.44 20.66
N LYS A 163 -7.33 8.75 20.52
CA LYS A 163 -8.33 9.76 20.90
C LYS A 163 -9.61 9.62 20.10
N GLN A 164 -9.50 9.38 18.79
CA GLN A 164 -10.69 9.18 17.95
C GLN A 164 -11.47 7.92 18.33
N VAL A 165 -10.78 6.85 18.71
CA VAL A 165 -11.38 5.61 19.23
C VAL A 165 -12.07 5.85 20.58
N GLU A 166 -11.41 6.54 21.51
CA GLU A 166 -12.01 6.91 22.82
C GLU A 166 -13.24 7.80 22.68
N GLN A 167 -13.35 8.57 21.59
CA GLN A 167 -14.49 9.45 21.27
C GLN A 167 -15.55 8.80 20.38
N GLU A 168 -15.37 7.54 19.98
CA GLU A 168 -16.24 6.83 19.04
C GLU A 168 -16.45 7.59 17.71
N ASN A 169 -15.44 8.34 17.27
CA ASN A 169 -15.50 9.24 16.10
C ASN A 169 -14.54 8.80 15.00
N VAL A 170 -14.44 7.49 14.76
CA VAL A 170 -13.63 6.92 13.68
C VAL A 170 -14.23 5.65 13.13
N GLN A 171 -14.24 5.54 11.82
CA GLN A 171 -14.53 4.31 11.11
C GLN A 171 -13.23 3.57 10.81
N LEU A 172 -13.15 2.31 11.24
CA LEU A 172 -11.93 1.52 11.18
C LEU A 172 -12.12 0.30 10.30
N TRP A 173 -11.18 0.09 9.38
CA TRP A 173 -11.11 -1.09 8.53
C TRP A 173 -9.89 -1.94 8.93
N ASP A 174 -10.17 -3.03 9.65
CA ASP A 174 -9.20 -4.09 9.89
C ASP A 174 -9.17 -5.06 8.70
N CYS A 175 -8.03 -5.14 8.00
CA CYS A 175 -7.86 -6.03 6.86
C CYS A 175 -6.99 -7.27 7.15
N ARG A 176 -6.76 -7.60 8.42
CA ARG A 176 -6.10 -8.85 8.86
C ARG A 176 -6.97 -10.07 8.58
N THR A 177 -6.47 -11.26 8.90
CA THR A 177 -7.28 -12.49 8.83
C THR A 177 -8.32 -12.54 9.95
N SER A 178 -9.38 -13.34 9.77
CA SER A 178 -10.42 -13.53 10.81
C SER A 178 -9.85 -13.99 12.16
N ASP A 179 -8.86 -14.89 12.15
CA ASP A 179 -8.24 -15.39 13.38
C ASP A 179 -7.44 -14.31 14.11
N GLU A 180 -6.79 -13.40 13.37
CA GLU A 180 -6.10 -12.24 13.96
C GLU A 180 -7.09 -11.23 14.54
N TYR A 181 -8.17 -10.94 13.81
CA TYR A 181 -9.23 -10.02 14.24
C TYR A 181 -9.94 -10.51 15.50
N SER A 182 -10.35 -11.77 15.53
CA SER A 182 -11.03 -12.39 16.68
C SER A 182 -10.13 -12.56 17.91
N GLY A 183 -8.80 -12.54 17.72
CA GLY A 183 -7.81 -12.78 18.77
C GLY A 183 -7.50 -14.25 19.02
N ILE A 184 -8.02 -15.16 18.20
CA ILE A 184 -7.64 -16.59 18.21
C ILE A 184 -6.15 -16.74 17.89
N ARG A 185 -5.67 -15.99 16.90
CA ARG A 185 -4.26 -15.92 16.55
C ARG A 185 -3.65 -14.66 17.14
N LEU A 186 -2.73 -14.83 18.09
CA LEU A 186 -1.94 -13.74 18.64
C LEU A 186 -0.82 -13.33 17.67
N ALA A 187 -0.91 -12.11 17.15
CA ALA A 187 0.12 -11.49 16.30
C ALA A 187 0.90 -10.36 17.03
N ALA A 188 0.55 -10.09 18.29
CA ALA A 188 1.18 -9.13 19.19
C ALA A 188 1.06 -9.66 20.64
N ARG A 189 1.52 -8.88 21.63
CA ARG A 189 1.38 -9.23 23.07
C ARG A 189 -0.08 -9.48 23.47
N ARG A 190 -1.03 -8.80 22.82
CA ARG A 190 -2.47 -8.96 23.03
C ARG A 190 -3.17 -9.29 21.70
N GLY A 191 -4.10 -10.25 21.73
CA GLY A 191 -4.95 -10.63 20.60
C GLY A 191 -6.26 -9.84 20.61
N GLY A 192 -6.94 -9.79 19.47
CA GLY A 192 -8.17 -9.05 19.27
C GLY A 192 -8.06 -8.00 18.18
N HIS A 193 -8.89 -6.97 18.25
CA HIS A 193 -8.94 -5.85 17.31
C HIS A 193 -9.19 -4.51 18.04
N ILE A 194 -9.06 -3.41 17.31
CA ILE A 194 -9.34 -2.05 17.82
C ILE A 194 -10.86 -1.94 18.04
N PRO A 195 -11.34 -1.37 19.16
CA PRO A 195 -12.77 -1.19 19.39
C PRO A 195 -13.49 -0.56 18.21
N ASN A 196 -14.70 -1.06 17.92
CA ASN A 196 -15.55 -0.65 16.79
C ASN A 196 -14.94 -0.86 15.39
N ALA A 197 -13.81 -1.55 15.25
CA ALA A 197 -13.26 -1.86 13.92
C ALA A 197 -14.13 -2.87 13.18
N LEU A 198 -14.46 -2.55 11.93
CA LEU A 198 -15.11 -3.48 11.01
C LEU A 198 -14.05 -4.30 10.27
N HIS A 199 -14.34 -5.58 10.05
CA HIS A 199 -13.40 -6.53 9.47
C HIS A 199 -13.70 -6.79 7.99
N PHE A 200 -12.73 -6.52 7.13
CA PHE A 200 -12.75 -6.98 5.73
C PHE A 200 -11.34 -7.38 5.30
N GLU A 201 -11.07 -8.69 5.29
CA GLU A 201 -9.76 -9.23 4.97
C GLU A 201 -9.31 -8.89 3.54
N TRP A 202 -8.09 -8.35 3.41
CA TRP A 202 -7.49 -7.87 2.15
C TRP A 202 -7.52 -8.91 1.03
N SER A 203 -7.22 -10.18 1.34
CA SER A 203 -7.12 -11.28 0.37
C SER A 203 -8.45 -11.58 -0.31
N THR A 204 -9.58 -11.19 0.28
CA THR A 204 -10.91 -11.45 -0.29
C THR A 204 -11.27 -10.49 -1.44
N ALA A 205 -10.48 -9.43 -1.62
CA ALA A 205 -10.53 -8.55 -2.77
C ALA A 205 -9.77 -9.12 -3.99
N LEU A 206 -8.89 -10.09 -3.79
CA LEU A 206 -8.07 -10.70 -4.85
C LEU A 206 -8.77 -11.90 -5.50
N ASN A 207 -8.72 -11.97 -6.83
CA ASN A 207 -9.18 -13.12 -7.61
C ASN A 207 -8.00 -14.05 -7.93
N ARG A 208 -7.85 -15.11 -7.13
CA ARG A 208 -6.80 -16.13 -7.34
C ARG A 208 -6.92 -16.91 -8.65
N GLN A 209 -8.12 -16.98 -9.24
CA GLN A 209 -8.34 -17.63 -10.53
C GLN A 209 -8.00 -16.71 -11.71
N ASN A 210 -7.79 -15.42 -11.45
CA ASN A 210 -7.42 -14.42 -12.44
C ASN A 210 -6.14 -13.72 -12.02
N HIS A 211 -5.05 -14.49 -11.85
CA HIS A 211 -3.70 -13.97 -11.65
C HIS A 211 -3.56 -12.94 -10.51
N LEU A 212 -4.30 -13.14 -9.40
CA LEU A 212 -4.36 -12.21 -8.27
C LEU A 212 -4.85 -10.79 -8.61
N LYS A 213 -5.47 -10.58 -9.77
CA LYS A 213 -6.14 -9.32 -10.09
C LYS A 213 -7.24 -9.03 -9.06
N LEU A 214 -7.54 -7.75 -8.87
CA LEU A 214 -8.70 -7.35 -8.08
C LEU A 214 -9.99 -7.93 -8.68
N HIS A 215 -10.89 -8.38 -7.82
CA HIS A 215 -12.29 -8.50 -8.20
C HIS A 215 -12.85 -7.14 -8.67
N PRO A 216 -13.93 -7.12 -9.49
CA PRO A 216 -14.56 -5.87 -9.88
C PRO A 216 -14.84 -4.97 -8.66
N LEU A 217 -14.49 -3.68 -8.75
CA LEU A 217 -14.58 -2.75 -7.62
C LEU A 217 -15.99 -2.70 -7.01
N GLU A 218 -17.03 -2.85 -7.83
CA GLU A 218 -18.42 -2.89 -7.39
C GLU A 218 -18.70 -4.07 -6.43
N ARG A 219 -18.06 -5.23 -6.64
CA ARG A 219 -18.15 -6.35 -5.68
C ARG A 219 -17.54 -5.96 -4.34
N THR A 220 -16.40 -5.29 -4.36
CA THR A 220 -15.73 -4.84 -3.13
C THR A 220 -16.57 -3.78 -2.40
N ARG A 221 -17.12 -2.80 -3.14
CA ARG A 221 -18.05 -1.78 -2.61
C ARG A 221 -19.21 -2.42 -1.86
N GLN A 222 -19.94 -3.32 -2.52
CA GLN A 222 -21.11 -3.96 -1.93
C GLN A 222 -20.77 -4.77 -0.68
N ARG A 223 -19.62 -5.46 -0.66
CA ARG A 223 -19.21 -6.23 0.52
C ARG A 223 -18.81 -5.33 1.69
N LEU A 224 -18.17 -4.20 1.43
CA LEU A 224 -17.86 -3.21 2.47
C LEU A 224 -19.17 -2.64 3.07
N GLU A 225 -20.11 -2.21 2.21
CA GLU A 225 -21.41 -1.68 2.67
C GLU A 225 -22.21 -2.73 3.46
N GLN A 226 -22.21 -4.01 3.04
CA GLN A 226 -22.85 -5.11 3.77
C GLN A 226 -22.26 -5.35 5.17
N LEU A 227 -20.97 -5.04 5.36
CA LEU A 227 -20.28 -5.14 6.64
C LEU A 227 -20.52 -3.91 7.53
N GLY A 228 -21.26 -2.91 7.04
CA GLY A 228 -21.62 -1.72 7.78
C GLY A 228 -20.70 -0.53 7.56
N PHE A 229 -19.77 -0.59 6.59
CA PHE A 229 -18.96 0.57 6.24
C PHE A 229 -19.82 1.64 5.52
N ASP A 230 -19.72 2.89 5.99
CA ASP A 230 -20.22 4.07 5.29
C ASP A 230 -19.10 4.70 4.46
N LEU A 231 -19.16 4.53 3.15
CA LEU A 231 -18.15 5.06 2.21
C LEU A 231 -18.21 6.59 2.06
N GLN A 232 -19.20 7.27 2.66
CA GLN A 232 -19.27 8.73 2.72
C GLN A 232 -18.51 9.31 3.92
N GLN A 233 -18.15 8.48 4.91
CA GLN A 233 -17.33 8.88 6.05
C GLN A 233 -15.88 8.44 5.85
N PRO A 234 -14.88 9.23 6.28
CA PRO A 234 -13.48 8.83 6.21
C PRO A 234 -13.23 7.51 6.94
N VAL A 235 -12.30 6.70 6.43
CA VAL A 235 -11.90 5.43 7.05
C VAL A 235 -10.42 5.40 7.39
N VAL A 236 -10.09 4.75 8.50
CA VAL A 236 -8.71 4.40 8.84
C VAL A 236 -8.50 2.92 8.57
N VAL A 237 -7.60 2.60 7.62
CA VAL A 237 -7.22 1.22 7.30
C VAL A 237 -6.02 0.78 8.12
N TYR A 238 -6.01 -0.46 8.59
CA TYR A 238 -4.86 -1.06 9.25
C TYR A 238 -4.78 -2.57 9.06
N CYS A 239 -3.61 -3.13 9.36
CA CYS A 239 -3.42 -4.58 9.47
C CYS A 239 -2.48 -4.92 10.63
N GLN A 240 -1.42 -5.72 10.42
CA GLN A 240 -0.37 -5.96 11.43
C GLN A 240 0.74 -4.90 11.41
N SER A 241 1.26 -4.56 10.23
CA SER A 241 2.46 -3.72 10.06
C SER A 241 2.34 -2.78 8.85
N HIS A 242 1.10 -2.37 8.59
CA HIS A 242 0.68 -1.61 7.42
C HIS A 242 0.95 -2.25 6.02
N HIS A 243 1.50 -3.46 5.95
CA HIS A 243 1.71 -4.21 4.70
C HIS A 243 0.39 -4.50 3.92
N ARG A 244 -0.47 -5.37 4.44
CA ARG A 244 -1.75 -5.76 3.79
C ARG A 244 -2.70 -4.58 3.59
N SER A 245 -2.70 -3.66 4.54
CA SER A 245 -3.48 -2.42 4.44
C SER A 245 -2.93 -1.44 3.41
N GLY A 246 -1.76 -1.68 2.82
CA GLY A 246 -1.33 -1.01 1.60
C GLY A 246 -2.29 -1.29 0.45
N LEU A 247 -2.78 -2.53 0.30
CA LEU A 247 -3.82 -2.85 -0.68
C LEU A 247 -5.18 -2.26 -0.28
N ALA A 248 -5.55 -2.33 1.00
CA ALA A 248 -6.81 -1.73 1.49
C ALA A 248 -6.86 -0.22 1.20
N TYR A 249 -5.74 0.47 1.39
CA TYR A 249 -5.57 1.87 1.04
C TYR A 249 -5.81 2.12 -0.47
N ILE A 250 -5.21 1.31 -1.35
CA ILE A 250 -5.45 1.41 -2.80
C ILE A 250 -6.92 1.17 -3.14
N LEU A 251 -7.55 0.14 -2.57
CA LEU A 251 -8.97 -0.15 -2.79
C LEU A 251 -9.86 1.02 -2.38
N ALA A 252 -9.62 1.64 -1.23
CA ALA A 252 -10.38 2.82 -0.81
C ALA A 252 -10.21 3.97 -1.82
N ARG A 253 -8.98 4.25 -2.27
CA ARG A 253 -8.70 5.28 -3.28
C ARG A 253 -9.41 5.01 -4.62
N LEU A 254 -9.42 3.76 -5.08
CA LEU A 254 -10.11 3.34 -6.31
C LEU A 254 -11.64 3.45 -6.19
N LEU A 255 -12.18 3.32 -4.98
CA LEU A 255 -13.61 3.50 -4.69
C LEU A 255 -14.01 4.98 -4.52
N GLY A 256 -13.06 5.91 -4.57
CA GLY A 256 -13.28 7.33 -4.27
C GLY A 256 -13.51 7.61 -2.78
N TRP A 257 -13.09 6.69 -1.90
CA TRP A 257 -13.30 6.76 -0.46
C TRP A 257 -12.12 7.45 0.23
N GLU A 258 -12.42 8.47 1.06
CA GLU A 258 -11.39 9.15 1.87
C GLU A 258 -10.80 8.17 2.89
N ALA A 259 -9.51 7.88 2.77
CA ALA A 259 -8.84 6.92 3.62
C ALA A 259 -7.48 7.40 4.12
N LYS A 260 -7.24 7.16 5.41
CA LYS A 260 -5.92 7.24 6.06
C LYS A 260 -5.46 5.85 6.44
N ALA A 261 -4.15 5.68 6.53
CA ALA A 261 -3.56 4.48 7.10
C ALA A 261 -3.07 4.74 8.52
N TYR A 262 -3.34 3.79 9.41
CA TYR A 262 -2.63 3.70 10.67
C TYR A 262 -1.40 2.79 10.50
N ASP A 263 -0.22 3.41 10.47
CA ASP A 263 1.03 2.76 10.07
C ASP A 263 1.69 1.92 11.16
N GLY A 264 1.49 2.28 12.43
CA GLY A 264 1.85 1.44 13.57
C GLY A 264 1.04 0.14 13.62
N ALA A 265 -0.21 0.21 13.13
CA ALA A 265 -1.11 -0.91 12.91
C ALA A 265 -1.28 -1.79 14.17
N TRP A 266 -1.69 -3.06 14.02
CA TRP A 266 -1.86 -3.95 15.16
C TRP A 266 -0.55 -4.28 15.88
N SER A 267 0.61 -4.14 15.23
CA SER A 267 1.90 -4.31 15.89
C SER A 267 2.05 -3.32 17.04
N GLU A 268 1.82 -2.03 16.79
CA GLU A 268 1.84 -1.00 17.83
C GLU A 268 0.66 -1.16 18.78
N TRP A 269 -0.57 -1.17 18.23
CA TRP A 269 -1.78 -1.19 19.06
C TRP A 269 -1.82 -2.41 19.98
N GLY A 270 -1.53 -3.61 19.47
CA GLY A 270 -1.56 -4.85 20.25
C GLY A 270 -0.46 -4.92 21.33
N ASN A 271 0.66 -4.20 21.16
CA ASN A 271 1.77 -4.19 22.11
C ASN A 271 1.66 -3.10 23.20
N ARG A 272 0.93 -2.00 22.93
CA ARG A 272 0.81 -0.85 23.84
C ARG A 272 -0.22 -1.02 24.96
N LEU A 273 0.23 -1.16 26.20
CA LEU A 273 -0.66 -1.44 27.36
C LEU A 273 -1.80 -0.44 27.56
N ASP A 274 -1.66 0.78 27.04
CA ASP A 274 -2.61 1.87 27.15
C ASP A 274 -3.65 1.92 26.01
N SER A 275 -3.59 1.00 25.05
CA SER A 275 -4.59 0.89 23.98
C SER A 275 -5.77 -0.03 24.39
N PRO A 276 -7.03 0.37 24.09
CA PRO A 276 -8.20 -0.47 24.32
C PRO A 276 -8.28 -1.58 23.25
N ILE A 277 -8.76 -2.77 23.63
CA ILE A 277 -8.85 -3.94 22.74
C ILE A 277 -10.16 -4.67 22.98
N ILE A 278 -10.75 -5.16 21.89
CA ILE A 278 -11.89 -6.08 21.89
C ILE A 278 -11.46 -7.45 21.36
N THR A 279 -12.08 -8.52 21.85
CA THR A 279 -11.86 -9.89 21.38
C THR A 279 -13.17 -10.50 20.88
N GLY A 280 -13.10 -11.48 19.97
CA GLY A 280 -14.27 -12.11 19.36
C GLY A 280 -14.61 -11.51 18.00
N GLU A 281 -15.72 -11.96 17.41
CA GLU A 281 -16.10 -11.63 16.03
C GLU A 281 -16.94 -10.35 15.91
N SER A 282 -17.43 -9.81 17.02
CA SER A 282 -18.29 -8.63 17.02
C SER A 282 -17.48 -7.34 17.19
N PRO A 283 -17.79 -6.29 16.42
CA PRO A 283 -17.32 -4.94 16.71
C PRO A 283 -18.10 -4.47 17.94
N SER A 284 -17.55 -4.65 19.14
CA SER A 284 -18.18 -4.21 20.40
C SER A 284 -17.13 -3.75 21.37
#